data_AF-D8U083-F1
#
_entry.id   AF-D8U083-F1
#
_cell.length_a   1.000
_cell.length_b   1.000
_cell.length_c   1.000
_cell.angle_alpha   90.00
_cell.angle_beta   90.00
_cell.angle_gamma   90.00
#
_symmetry.space_group_name_H-M   'P 1'
#
loop_
_entity.id
_entity.type
_entity.pdbx_description
1 polymer ?
#
loop_
_entity_poly.entity_id
_entity_poly.type
_entity_poly.pdbx_seq_one_letter_code
_entity_poly.pdbx_strand_id
1 'polypeptide(L)'
;RLLVIILDYPQCGFPATVTEDDIRTIFLGPNRDGNGGVAQKFRQCSYNKFGLNVTALRVVRVTDNCTTPMSSICAYWAMQEKADLAVKPIIGLEAFVSFTHYAYVLPPALRGNCAWEGLAIIPIGHVMFLQTSVYGLYRWGTIMQEALHDYGLFHSWRNNMEYEDYSTAMGHGNACPSAAEISRMGWATPATAGDQLDKDELSPAGSPRTFYLPATSLTGNYSFLRVLPNWLNDTYNSPNGKNLYIAFRVAKNGDEALEAEFASKINVHEVNATMDNGYPKDMYKFTDRKIQFIGATESMSQMVLDAYKLIVYGGATINTDTMRVHLCRYVTSPVECPALRMLEDIGVKISPPFITPPPSQRPLSPSPPSPLPPSPIPTSPPPPPSPPPPPSFRPPRSSPPSPRPPRPQPGELTSTPNHVTHTHTYIHVHTYIHTSRQAAGRG
;
A
#
# COMPACT_ATOMS: atom_id res chain seq x y z
N ARG A 1 -1.42 1.10 13.13
CA ARG A 1 -0.30 1.42 14.05
C ARG A 1 0.81 0.44 13.72
N LEU A 2 2.01 0.92 13.39
CA LEU A 2 3.10 0.07 12.91
C LEU A 2 4.18 -0.08 13.98
N LEU A 3 4.55 -1.33 14.27
CA LEU A 3 5.76 -1.68 15.02
C LEU A 3 6.80 -2.18 14.02
N VAL A 4 7.96 -1.53 14.00
CA VAL A 4 9.12 -2.01 13.23
C VAL A 4 10.12 -2.65 14.18
N ILE A 5 10.51 -3.88 13.91
CA ILE A 5 11.41 -4.69 14.73
C ILE A 5 12.69 -4.92 13.93
N ILE A 6 13.79 -4.32 14.36
CA ILE A 6 15.12 -4.52 13.76
C ILE A 6 15.71 -5.78 14.38
N LEU A 7 15.90 -6.79 13.54
CA LEU A 7 16.48 -8.07 13.95
C LEU A 7 18.00 -7.95 13.99
N ASP A 8 18.62 -8.35 15.09
CA ASP A 8 20.06 -8.24 15.29
C ASP A 8 20.63 -9.54 15.88
N TYR A 9 21.47 -10.24 15.11
CA TYR A 9 22.03 -11.54 15.51
C TYR A 9 23.57 -11.54 15.47
N PRO A 10 24.24 -10.70 16.29
CA PRO A 10 25.69 -10.51 16.21
C PRO A 10 26.47 -11.79 16.55
N GLN A 11 25.95 -12.62 17.46
CA GLN A 11 26.57 -13.90 17.85
C GLN A 11 26.60 -14.93 16.71
N CYS A 12 25.75 -14.73 15.70
CA CYS A 12 25.69 -15.57 14.51
C CYS A 12 26.40 -14.96 13.29
N GLY A 13 27.06 -13.80 13.43
CA GLY A 13 27.63 -13.08 12.30
C GLY A 13 26.60 -12.35 11.42
N PHE A 14 25.37 -12.15 11.90
CA PHE A 14 24.34 -11.36 11.20
C PHE A 14 23.94 -10.12 12.02
N PRO A 15 24.85 -9.16 12.27
CA PRO A 15 24.52 -7.94 12.99
C PRO A 15 23.61 -7.04 12.15
N ALA A 16 22.69 -6.33 12.81
CA ALA A 16 21.94 -5.25 12.18
C ALA A 16 22.87 -4.07 11.86
N THR A 17 22.73 -3.51 10.65
CA THR A 17 23.48 -2.32 10.21
C THR A 17 22.68 -1.03 10.25
N VAL A 18 21.39 -1.12 10.56
CA VAL A 18 20.48 0.02 10.72
C VAL A 18 20.13 0.21 12.19
N THR A 19 19.89 1.46 12.55
CA THR A 19 19.45 1.89 13.87
C THR A 19 17.96 2.21 13.86
N GLU A 20 17.38 2.35 15.06
CA GLU A 20 16.00 2.83 15.23
C GLU A 20 15.78 4.23 14.64
N ASP A 21 16.85 5.01 14.54
CA ASP A 21 16.90 6.35 13.98
C ASP A 21 16.82 6.33 12.45
N ASP A 22 17.60 5.44 11.83
CA ASP A 22 17.59 5.20 10.38
C ASP A 22 16.20 4.76 9.93
N ILE A 23 15.58 3.81 10.64
CA ILE A 23 14.23 3.34 10.32
C ILE A 23 13.21 4.48 10.43
N ARG A 24 13.28 5.30 11.48
CA ARG A 24 12.39 6.47 11.58
C ARG A 24 12.58 7.42 10.42
N THR A 25 13.82 7.66 10.01
CA THR A 25 14.14 8.53 8.87
C THR A 25 13.61 7.95 7.56
N ILE A 26 13.73 6.64 7.34
CA ILE A 26 13.20 5.95 6.14
C ILE A 26 11.67 6.05 6.09
N PHE A 27 10.99 5.74 7.19
CA PHE A 27 9.53 5.69 7.21
C PHE A 27 8.88 7.08 7.27
N LEU A 28 9.46 8.04 8.00
CA LEU A 28 8.83 9.33 8.29
C LEU A 28 9.52 10.53 7.61
N GLY A 29 10.69 10.32 7.02
CA GLY A 29 11.55 11.38 6.49
C GLY A 29 12.48 11.99 7.55
N PRO A 30 13.40 12.89 7.13
CA PRO A 30 14.44 13.46 8.00
C PRO A 30 13.90 14.16 9.26
N ASN A 31 12.75 14.84 9.14
CA ASN A 31 12.14 15.59 10.25
C ASN A 31 11.26 14.71 11.17
N ARG A 32 11.03 13.44 10.79
CA ARG A 32 10.20 12.48 11.54
C ARG A 32 8.76 12.92 11.78
N ASP A 33 8.27 13.86 10.97
CA ASP A 33 6.91 14.39 10.99
C ASP A 33 6.00 13.66 10.01
N GLY A 34 6.54 12.70 9.25
CA GLY A 34 5.84 11.96 8.21
C GLY A 34 5.70 12.73 6.91
N ASN A 35 6.22 13.96 6.79
CA ASN A 35 6.18 14.77 5.56
C ASN A 35 7.25 14.37 4.53
N GLY A 36 8.08 13.38 4.85
CA GLY A 36 8.98 12.71 3.90
C GLY A 36 8.90 11.18 4.02
N GLY A 37 9.87 10.51 3.41
CA GLY A 37 10.02 9.06 3.48
C GLY A 37 8.82 8.28 2.94
N VAL A 38 8.66 7.04 3.39
CA VAL A 38 7.57 6.14 2.97
C VAL A 38 6.19 6.71 3.31
N ALA A 39 6.04 7.38 4.46
CA ALA A 39 4.77 7.96 4.89
C ALA A 39 4.24 8.99 3.87
N GLN A 40 5.12 9.82 3.30
CA GLN A 40 4.74 10.74 2.24
C GLN A 40 4.31 10.01 0.97
N LYS A 41 5.03 8.95 0.59
CA LYS A 41 4.70 8.14 -0.61
C LYS A 41 3.34 7.45 -0.48
N PHE A 42 3.00 6.90 0.69
CA PHE A 42 1.66 6.38 0.96
C PHE A 42 0.58 7.44 0.73
N ARG A 43 0.76 8.65 1.24
CA ARG A 43 -0.23 9.73 1.07
C ARG A 43 -0.34 10.19 -0.38
N GLN A 44 0.80 10.34 -1.08
CA GLN A 44 0.82 10.76 -2.48
C GLN A 44 0.12 9.73 -3.38
N CYS A 45 0.46 8.45 -3.24
CA CYS A 45 -0.09 7.40 -4.11
C CYS A 45 -1.53 7.01 -3.80
N SER A 46 -2.04 7.36 -2.61
CA SER A 46 -3.41 7.07 -2.19
C SER A 46 -4.33 8.28 -2.14
N TYR A 47 -3.82 9.47 -2.51
CA TYR A 47 -4.56 10.72 -2.39
C TYR A 47 -5.04 10.99 -0.96
N ASN A 48 -4.15 10.73 0.01
CA ASN A 48 -4.36 10.80 1.45
C ASN A 48 -5.34 9.77 2.04
N LYS A 49 -5.75 8.75 1.28
CA LYS A 49 -6.63 7.68 1.79
C LYS A 49 -5.88 6.59 2.56
N PHE A 50 -4.57 6.53 2.40
CA PHE A 50 -3.68 5.58 3.07
C PHE A 50 -2.46 6.30 3.61
N GLY A 51 -2.05 5.94 4.83
CA GLY A 51 -0.96 6.63 5.49
C GLY A 51 -0.49 5.95 6.76
N LEU A 52 0.68 6.36 7.21
CA LEU A 52 1.28 5.91 8.44
C LEU A 52 0.88 6.85 9.59
N ASN A 53 0.46 6.27 10.72
CA ASN A 53 0.26 7.05 11.95
C ASN A 53 1.63 7.40 12.54
N VAL A 54 2.09 8.64 12.27
CA VAL A 54 3.42 9.16 12.61
C VAL A 54 3.69 9.07 14.11
N THR A 55 2.73 9.47 14.95
CA THR A 55 2.90 9.47 16.42
C THR A 55 2.83 8.08 17.03
N ALA A 56 2.21 7.13 16.33
CA ALA A 56 2.10 5.74 16.76
C ALA A 56 3.14 4.81 16.11
N LEU A 57 4.07 5.31 15.30
CA LEU A 57 5.19 4.51 14.79
C LEU A 57 6.15 4.20 15.94
N ARG A 58 6.42 2.92 16.18
CA ARG A 58 7.45 2.49 17.11
C ARG A 58 8.47 1.64 16.37
N VAL A 59 9.75 1.91 16.62
CA VAL A 59 10.85 1.03 16.18
C VAL A 59 11.58 0.54 17.40
N VAL A 60 11.94 -0.74 17.38
CA VAL A 60 12.69 -1.41 18.43
C VAL A 60 13.75 -2.30 17.80
N ARG A 61 14.97 -2.26 18.30
CA ARG A 61 15.99 -3.27 17.99
C ARG A 61 15.90 -4.43 18.98
N VAL A 62 15.92 -5.66 18.47
CA VAL A 62 15.98 -6.88 19.28
C VAL A 62 17.27 -7.63 18.98
N THR A 63 18.07 -7.86 20.02
CA THR A 63 19.30 -8.67 19.92
C THR A 63 19.03 -10.05 20.48
N ASP A 64 19.26 -11.09 19.67
CA ASP A 64 19.06 -12.50 20.08
C ASP A 64 20.09 -13.41 19.36
N ASN A 65 20.11 -14.69 19.71
CA ASN A 65 20.79 -15.73 18.96
C ASN A 65 19.88 -16.23 17.82
N CYS A 66 20.47 -16.34 16.63
CA CYS A 66 19.83 -17.00 15.50
C CYS A 66 19.69 -18.51 15.75
N THR A 67 18.81 -19.15 15.00
CA THR A 67 18.66 -20.61 14.94
C THR A 67 18.88 -21.08 13.50
N THR A 68 19.16 -22.37 13.31
CA THR A 68 19.29 -22.96 11.96
C THR A 68 18.07 -22.67 11.06
N PRO A 69 16.81 -22.73 11.56
CA PRO A 69 15.66 -22.25 10.80
C PRO A 69 15.81 -20.82 10.25
N MET A 70 16.32 -19.90 11.04
CA MET A 70 16.44 -18.50 10.64
C MET A 70 17.63 -18.28 9.70
N SER A 71 18.80 -18.79 10.09
CA SER A 71 20.03 -18.53 9.35
C SER A 71 20.09 -19.35 8.08
N SER A 72 19.80 -20.65 8.06
CA SER A 72 20.10 -21.50 6.90
C SER A 72 18.94 -21.70 5.91
N ILE A 73 17.69 -21.68 6.38
CA ILE A 73 16.51 -21.94 5.54
C ILE A 73 15.57 -20.73 5.39
N CYS A 74 15.95 -19.58 5.96
CA CYS A 74 15.16 -18.35 5.92
C CYS A 74 13.69 -18.54 6.38
N ALA A 75 13.49 -19.23 7.50
CA ALA A 75 12.16 -19.47 8.05
C ALA A 75 11.58 -18.17 8.65
N TYR A 76 10.68 -17.50 7.91
CA TYR A 76 10.03 -16.26 8.33
C TYR A 76 9.26 -16.42 9.66
N TRP A 77 8.60 -17.56 9.86
CA TRP A 77 7.85 -17.85 11.09
C TRP A 77 8.76 -17.91 12.32
N ALA A 78 9.97 -18.49 12.18
CA ALA A 78 10.95 -18.58 13.27
C ALA A 78 11.54 -17.22 13.60
N MET A 79 11.79 -16.41 12.56
CA MET A 79 12.25 -15.02 12.73
C MET A 79 11.21 -14.19 13.48
N GLN A 80 9.94 -14.27 13.06
CA GLN A 80 8.82 -13.58 13.71
C GLN A 80 8.62 -14.04 15.16
N GLU A 81 8.52 -15.35 15.41
CA GLU A 81 8.28 -15.87 16.75
C GLU A 81 9.34 -15.41 17.75
N LYS A 82 10.62 -15.54 17.39
CA LYS A 82 11.73 -15.08 18.25
C LYS A 82 11.73 -13.57 18.42
N ALA A 83 11.50 -12.82 17.35
CA ALA A 83 11.41 -11.36 17.42
C ALA A 83 10.28 -10.90 18.34
N ASP A 84 9.10 -11.53 18.24
CA ASP A 84 7.94 -11.25 19.09
C ASP A 84 8.21 -11.57 20.56
N LEU A 85 8.87 -12.70 20.84
CA LEU A 85 9.28 -13.06 22.19
C LEU A 85 10.30 -12.06 22.76
N ALA A 86 11.24 -11.58 21.95
CA ALA A 86 12.26 -10.64 22.38
C ALA A 86 11.73 -9.20 22.55
N VAL A 87 10.76 -8.78 21.74
CA VAL A 87 10.23 -7.39 21.79
C VAL A 87 9.24 -7.19 22.94
N LYS A 88 8.45 -8.22 23.32
CA LYS A 88 7.43 -8.11 24.37
C LYS A 88 8.00 -7.64 25.73
N PRO A 89 9.16 -8.15 26.22
CA PRO A 89 9.80 -7.61 27.42
C PRO A 89 10.26 -6.15 27.31
N ILE A 90 10.59 -5.68 26.11
CA ILE A 90 11.10 -4.32 25.87
C ILE A 90 9.95 -3.31 25.90
N ILE A 91 8.84 -3.64 25.25
CA ILE A 91 7.74 -2.68 25.06
C ILE A 91 6.53 -2.92 25.96
N GLY A 92 6.46 -4.09 26.60
CA GLY A 92 5.31 -4.59 27.34
C GLY A 92 4.30 -5.29 26.44
N LEU A 93 3.68 -6.35 26.97
CA LEU A 93 2.68 -7.15 26.24
C LEU A 93 1.48 -6.30 25.78
N GLU A 94 0.98 -5.41 26.64
CA GLU A 94 -0.15 -4.53 26.33
C GLU A 94 0.17 -3.61 25.15
N ALA A 95 1.36 -3.00 25.13
CA ALA A 95 1.77 -2.16 24.02
C ALA A 95 1.93 -2.99 22.73
N PHE A 96 2.54 -4.18 22.82
CA PHE A 96 2.73 -5.08 21.69
C PHE A 96 1.40 -5.42 21.01
N VAL A 97 0.40 -5.92 21.76
CA VAL A 97 -0.90 -6.30 21.19
C VAL A 97 -1.73 -5.11 20.69
N SER A 98 -1.33 -3.88 21.02
CA SER A 98 -2.00 -2.66 20.53
C SER A 98 -1.57 -2.23 19.12
N PHE A 99 -0.50 -2.83 18.58
CA PHE A 99 -0.09 -2.63 17.19
C PHE A 99 -0.94 -3.47 16.24
N THR A 100 -1.22 -2.89 15.07
CA THR A 100 -2.03 -3.57 14.06
C THR A 100 -1.22 -4.06 12.88
N HIS A 101 0.02 -3.58 12.71
CA HIS A 101 0.94 -3.96 11.64
C HIS A 101 2.35 -4.11 12.20
N TYR A 102 3.11 -5.03 11.63
CA TYR A 102 4.46 -5.40 12.05
C TYR A 102 5.40 -5.42 10.84
N ALA A 103 6.58 -4.83 11.00
CA ALA A 103 7.64 -4.88 10.01
C ALA A 103 8.91 -5.44 10.64
N TYR A 104 9.45 -6.52 10.08
CA TYR A 104 10.69 -7.13 10.53
C TYR A 104 11.81 -6.73 9.58
N VAL A 105 12.83 -6.06 10.09
CA VAL A 105 13.97 -5.60 9.29
C VAL A 105 15.13 -6.58 9.49
N LEU A 106 15.54 -7.24 8.41
CA LEU A 106 16.54 -8.29 8.44
C LEU A 106 17.96 -7.71 8.32
N PRO A 107 18.95 -8.26 9.04
CA PRO A 107 20.35 -7.99 8.81
C PRO A 107 20.75 -8.17 7.34
N PRO A 108 21.60 -7.30 6.77
CA PRO A 108 22.00 -7.40 5.37
C PRO A 108 22.71 -8.74 5.05
N ALA A 109 23.44 -9.30 6.02
CA ALA A 109 24.14 -10.56 5.85
C ALA A 109 23.20 -11.78 5.72
N LEU A 110 21.91 -11.67 6.10
CA LEU A 110 20.92 -12.73 5.87
C LEU A 110 20.45 -12.81 4.42
N ARG A 111 20.71 -11.79 3.58
CA ARG A 111 20.31 -11.77 2.17
C ARG A 111 20.85 -12.97 1.37
N GLY A 112 22.02 -13.50 1.74
CA GLY A 112 22.58 -14.70 1.11
C GLY A 112 21.70 -15.95 1.28
N ASN A 113 20.84 -15.95 2.31
CA ASN A 113 20.05 -17.09 2.73
C ASN A 113 18.54 -16.82 2.54
N CYS A 114 18.14 -15.55 2.58
CA CYS A 114 16.81 -15.02 2.30
C CYS A 114 16.82 -14.26 0.96
N ALA A 115 16.49 -14.96 -0.13
CA ALA A 115 16.63 -14.44 -1.50
C ALA A 115 15.60 -13.37 -1.92
N TRP A 116 14.57 -13.13 -1.11
CA TRP A 116 13.55 -12.10 -1.35
C TRP A 116 13.97 -10.76 -0.75
N GLU A 117 13.60 -9.65 -1.39
CA GLU A 117 13.90 -8.27 -0.91
C GLU A 117 12.85 -7.76 0.08
N GLY A 118 11.61 -8.22 -0.11
CA GLY A 118 10.48 -8.03 0.78
C GLY A 118 9.65 -9.32 0.81
N LEU A 119 8.91 -9.52 1.90
CA LEU A 119 7.96 -10.63 2.04
C LEU A 119 6.78 -10.19 2.91
N ALA A 120 5.57 -10.31 2.37
CA ALA A 120 4.33 -10.12 3.11
C ALA A 120 3.67 -11.46 3.45
N ILE A 121 3.05 -11.53 4.63
CA ILE A 121 2.23 -12.67 5.04
C ILE A 121 0.75 -12.37 4.77
N ILE A 122 0.24 -12.89 3.65
CA ILE A 122 -1.14 -12.68 3.18
C ILE A 122 -2.06 -13.87 3.49
N PRO A 123 -3.39 -13.65 3.56
CA PRO A 123 -4.08 -12.36 3.65
C PRO A 123 -4.21 -11.85 5.09
N ILE A 124 -3.72 -12.63 6.06
CA ILE A 124 -3.87 -12.42 7.49
C ILE A 124 -2.48 -12.42 8.10
N GLY A 125 -2.14 -11.31 8.75
CA GLY A 125 -0.86 -11.19 9.43
C GLY A 125 -0.50 -9.74 9.69
N HIS A 126 -0.80 -8.85 8.73
CA HIS A 126 -0.33 -7.46 8.78
C HIS A 126 1.17 -7.41 9.05
N VAL A 127 1.90 -8.34 8.42
CA VAL A 127 3.31 -8.62 8.65
C VAL A 127 4.05 -8.46 7.34
N MET A 128 5.08 -7.63 7.37
CA MET A 128 6.09 -7.54 6.31
C MET A 128 7.48 -7.81 6.85
N PHE A 129 8.32 -8.41 6.01
CA PHE A 129 9.75 -8.56 6.23
C PHE A 129 10.49 -7.76 5.16
N LEU A 130 11.55 -7.07 5.55
CA LEU A 130 12.31 -6.16 4.69
C LEU A 130 13.80 -6.49 4.78
N GLN A 131 14.42 -6.83 3.66
CA GLN A 131 15.87 -6.94 3.60
C GLN A 131 16.51 -5.57 3.77
N THR A 132 17.55 -5.47 4.60
CA THR A 132 18.39 -4.26 4.64
C THR A 132 19.24 -4.21 3.37
N SER A 133 18.67 -3.70 2.28
CA SER A 133 19.30 -3.64 0.96
C SER A 133 18.73 -2.48 0.13
N VAL A 134 19.41 -2.16 -0.98
CA VAL A 134 18.98 -1.12 -1.92
C VAL A 134 17.64 -1.43 -2.60
N TYR A 135 17.30 -2.71 -2.75
CA TYR A 135 16.03 -3.16 -3.35
C TYR A 135 14.98 -3.57 -2.30
N GLY A 136 15.35 -3.69 -1.02
CA GLY A 136 14.46 -3.96 0.11
C GLY A 136 14.09 -2.68 0.84
N LEU A 137 14.55 -2.57 2.08
CA LEU A 137 14.28 -1.46 3.02
C LEU A 137 14.55 -0.06 2.45
N TYR A 138 15.57 0.11 1.60
CA TYR A 138 15.89 1.45 1.07
C TYR A 138 15.08 1.83 -0.18
N ARG A 139 14.25 0.91 -0.71
CA ARG A 139 13.33 1.18 -1.81
C ARG A 139 11.91 1.31 -1.28
N TRP A 140 11.37 2.53 -1.30
CA TRP A 140 10.01 2.77 -0.79
C TRP A 140 8.94 1.97 -1.55
N GLY A 141 9.15 1.69 -2.84
CA GLY A 141 8.28 0.83 -3.63
C GLY A 141 8.13 -0.56 -3.03
N THR A 142 9.22 -1.18 -2.56
CA THR A 142 9.19 -2.49 -1.89
C THR A 142 8.41 -2.43 -0.58
N ILE A 143 8.65 -1.40 0.26
CA ILE A 143 7.88 -1.23 1.50
C ILE A 143 6.38 -1.05 1.19
N MET A 144 6.06 -0.30 0.14
CA MET A 144 4.68 -0.11 -0.29
C MET A 144 4.06 -1.38 -0.81
N GLN A 145 4.78 -2.15 -1.61
CA GLN A 145 4.38 -3.45 -2.12
C GLN A 145 3.96 -4.39 -0.98
N GLU A 146 4.85 -4.58 0.00
CA GLU A 146 4.58 -5.47 1.12
C GLU A 146 3.41 -4.98 1.98
N ALA A 147 3.27 -3.67 2.17
CA ALA A 147 2.14 -3.10 2.90
C ALA A 147 0.81 -3.26 2.13
N LEU A 148 0.83 -3.23 0.80
CA LEU A 148 -0.37 -3.30 -0.04
C LEU A 148 -0.92 -4.72 -0.20
N HIS A 149 -0.08 -5.72 0.01
CA HIS A 149 -0.48 -7.12 0.09
C HIS A 149 -1.54 -7.37 1.18
N ASP A 150 -1.49 -6.66 2.31
CA ASP A 150 -2.50 -6.71 3.38
C ASP A 150 -3.90 -6.26 2.92
N TYR A 151 -3.98 -5.53 1.82
CA TYR A 151 -5.21 -4.95 1.28
C TYR A 151 -5.67 -5.67 0.00
N GLY A 152 -5.13 -6.85 -0.27
CA GLY A 152 -5.57 -7.70 -1.38
C GLY A 152 -5.07 -7.23 -2.75
N LEU A 153 -3.95 -6.51 -2.78
CA LEU A 153 -3.16 -6.33 -3.99
C LEU A 153 -2.13 -7.46 -4.12
N PHE A 154 -1.85 -7.83 -5.36
CA PHE A 154 -0.92 -8.90 -5.74
C PHE A 154 0.11 -8.33 -6.71
N HIS A 155 1.14 -9.12 -7.01
CA HIS A 155 2.19 -8.68 -7.92
C HIS A 155 1.61 -8.27 -9.28
N SER A 156 2.14 -7.19 -9.83
CA SER A 156 1.84 -6.78 -11.20
C SER A 156 2.77 -7.51 -12.17
N TRP A 157 2.27 -7.73 -13.37
CA TRP A 157 2.88 -8.58 -14.38
C TRP A 157 3.20 -7.77 -15.64
N ARG A 158 4.18 -8.25 -16.41
CA ARG A 158 4.42 -7.80 -17.78
C ARG A 158 4.86 -8.99 -18.61
N ASN A 159 4.32 -9.14 -19.83
CA ASN A 159 4.64 -10.28 -20.70
C ASN A 159 4.48 -11.65 -20.00
N ASN A 160 3.45 -11.79 -19.17
CA ASN A 160 3.23 -12.99 -18.33
C ASN A 160 4.37 -13.35 -17.37
N MET A 161 5.27 -12.41 -17.07
CA MET A 161 6.28 -12.54 -16.03
C MET A 161 5.89 -11.69 -14.82
N GLU A 162 5.92 -12.31 -13.64
CA GLU A 162 5.61 -11.67 -12.36
C GLU A 162 6.67 -10.62 -12.04
N TYR A 163 6.29 -9.53 -11.38
CA TYR A 163 7.13 -8.40 -11.00
C TYR A 163 7.68 -7.52 -12.15
N GLU A 164 7.65 -7.97 -13.40
CA GLU A 164 8.23 -7.24 -14.54
C GLU A 164 7.46 -5.98 -14.96
N ASP A 165 6.44 -5.57 -14.20
CA ASP A 165 5.83 -4.25 -14.36
C ASP A 165 6.58 -3.19 -13.54
N TYR A 166 7.42 -2.42 -14.23
CA TYR A 166 8.19 -1.31 -13.64
C TYR A 166 7.36 -0.01 -13.51
N SER A 167 6.08 -0.01 -13.90
CA SER A 167 5.19 1.16 -13.81
C SER A 167 4.44 1.28 -12.48
N THR A 168 4.64 0.35 -11.55
CA THR A 168 3.95 0.28 -10.25
C THR A 168 4.82 -0.35 -9.16
N ALA A 169 4.58 0.07 -7.90
CA ALA A 169 5.12 -0.57 -6.70
C ALA A 169 4.69 -2.05 -6.56
N MET A 170 3.59 -2.50 -7.17
CA MET A 170 3.24 -3.92 -7.16
C MET A 170 4.09 -4.76 -8.11
N GLY A 171 4.97 -4.15 -8.92
CA GLY A 171 6.06 -4.82 -9.60
C GLY A 171 7.42 -4.24 -9.16
N HIS A 172 8.39 -4.18 -10.08
CA HIS A 172 9.72 -3.63 -9.79
C HIS A 172 9.80 -2.09 -9.88
N GLY A 173 8.68 -1.40 -10.09
CA GLY A 173 8.65 0.06 -10.18
C GLY A 173 8.82 0.76 -8.82
N ASN A 174 9.57 1.85 -8.77
CA ASN A 174 9.52 2.78 -7.64
C ASN A 174 8.49 3.89 -7.96
N ALA A 175 7.24 3.47 -8.15
CA ALA A 175 6.15 4.26 -8.70
C ALA A 175 4.84 3.94 -7.96
N CYS A 176 3.86 4.83 -8.04
CA CYS A 176 2.55 4.61 -7.43
C CYS A 176 1.82 3.42 -8.07
N PRO A 177 0.86 2.81 -7.35
CA PRO A 177 0.04 1.74 -7.89
C PRO A 177 -0.64 2.11 -9.21
N SER A 178 -0.81 1.12 -10.09
CA SER A 178 -1.46 1.26 -11.39
C SER A 178 -2.93 1.67 -11.24
N ALA A 179 -3.55 2.11 -12.34
CA ALA A 179 -4.97 2.48 -12.36
C ALA A 179 -5.89 1.33 -11.89
N ALA A 180 -5.56 0.11 -12.27
CA ALA A 180 -6.27 -1.08 -11.80
C ALA A 180 -6.15 -1.21 -10.27
N GLU A 181 -4.95 -1.09 -9.72
CA GLU A 181 -4.68 -1.21 -8.28
C GLU A 181 -5.37 -0.12 -7.47
N ILE A 182 -5.20 1.15 -7.84
CA ILE A 182 -5.84 2.27 -7.13
C ILE A 182 -7.37 2.25 -7.26
N SER A 183 -7.91 1.67 -8.34
CA SER A 183 -9.36 1.42 -8.47
C SER A 183 -9.82 0.37 -7.47
N ARG A 184 -9.11 -0.77 -7.35
CA ARG A 184 -9.44 -1.84 -6.39
C ARG A 184 -9.38 -1.38 -4.94
N MET A 185 -8.42 -0.52 -4.64
CA MET A 185 -8.25 0.08 -3.32
C MET A 185 -9.31 1.16 -3.00
N GLY A 186 -10.13 1.56 -3.98
CA GLY A 186 -11.05 2.68 -3.84
C GLY A 186 -10.33 4.02 -3.68
N TRP A 187 -9.08 4.11 -4.12
CA TRP A 187 -8.26 5.32 -4.02
C TRP A 187 -8.60 6.32 -5.12
N ALA A 188 -8.87 5.82 -6.32
CA ALA A 188 -9.23 6.63 -7.49
C ALA A 188 -10.67 6.39 -7.95
N THR A 189 -11.20 7.35 -8.73
CA THR A 189 -12.44 7.23 -9.46
C THR A 189 -12.19 7.32 -10.97
N PRO A 190 -12.99 6.62 -11.78
CA PRO A 190 -12.89 6.70 -13.24
C PRO A 190 -13.36 8.08 -13.72
N ALA A 191 -12.94 8.46 -14.93
CA ALA A 191 -13.46 9.63 -15.61
C ALA A 191 -14.99 9.55 -15.77
N THR A 192 -15.65 10.70 -15.88
CA THR A 192 -17.10 10.75 -16.12
C THR A 192 -17.46 9.92 -17.35
N ALA A 193 -18.40 8.99 -17.18
CA ALA A 193 -18.81 8.01 -18.20
C ALA A 193 -17.67 7.11 -18.71
N GLY A 194 -16.62 6.92 -17.92
CA GLY A 194 -15.44 6.11 -18.25
C GLY A 194 -15.27 4.86 -17.37
N ASP A 195 -16.27 4.49 -16.56
CA ASP A 195 -16.21 3.36 -15.62
C ASP A 195 -16.62 2.01 -16.23
N GLN A 196 -17.42 2.05 -17.30
CA GLN A 196 -17.97 0.88 -17.99
C GLN A 196 -18.01 1.08 -19.50
N LEU A 197 -16.85 1.25 -20.12
CA LEU A 197 -16.76 1.44 -21.58
C LEU A 197 -16.88 0.09 -22.30
N ASP A 198 -18.10 -0.29 -22.63
CA ASP A 198 -18.44 -1.56 -23.26
C ASP A 198 -18.88 -1.40 -24.72
N LYS A 199 -19.47 -2.46 -25.30
CA LYS A 199 -19.98 -2.48 -26.69
C LYS A 199 -20.94 -1.32 -26.98
N ASP A 200 -21.83 -0.99 -26.04
CA ASP A 200 -22.90 -0.02 -26.25
C ASP A 200 -22.36 1.39 -26.03
N GLU A 201 -21.52 1.58 -25.01
CA GLU A 201 -20.85 2.85 -24.76
C GLU A 201 -19.84 3.21 -25.87
N LEU A 202 -19.24 2.25 -26.55
CA LEU A 202 -18.34 2.46 -27.70
C LEU A 202 -19.01 2.16 -29.05
N SER A 203 -20.33 2.39 -29.13
CA SER A 203 -21.13 2.20 -30.34
C SER A 203 -21.40 3.53 -31.07
N PRO A 204 -21.48 3.53 -32.41
CA PRO A 204 -21.11 2.44 -33.31
C PRO A 204 -19.59 2.28 -33.39
N ALA A 205 -19.12 1.08 -33.75
CA ALA A 205 -17.71 0.85 -34.05
C ALA A 205 -17.22 1.83 -35.14
N GLY A 206 -15.95 2.24 -35.05
CA GLY A 206 -15.36 3.31 -35.85
C GLY A 206 -15.66 4.72 -35.29
N SER A 207 -16.54 4.86 -34.29
CA SER A 207 -16.81 6.14 -33.64
C SER A 207 -16.00 6.30 -32.35
N PRO A 208 -15.07 7.28 -32.29
CA PRO A 208 -14.22 7.50 -31.12
C PRO A 208 -14.98 8.20 -29.99
N ARG A 209 -14.68 7.84 -28.74
CA ARG A 209 -15.03 8.63 -27.55
C ARG A 209 -13.82 9.31 -26.97
N THR A 210 -14.03 10.50 -26.42
CA THR A 210 -12.96 11.40 -25.96
C THR A 210 -13.10 11.67 -24.48
N PHE A 211 -11.98 11.61 -23.77
CA PHE A 211 -11.86 11.85 -22.33
C PHE A 211 -10.70 12.81 -22.05
N TYR A 212 -10.73 13.43 -20.88
CA TYR A 212 -9.64 14.26 -20.38
C TYR A 212 -9.15 13.63 -19.08
N LEU A 213 -7.99 12.98 -19.14
CA LEU A 213 -7.45 12.26 -18.00
C LEU A 213 -6.36 13.09 -17.32
N PRO A 214 -6.59 13.59 -16.09
CA PRO A 214 -5.51 14.12 -15.28
C PRO A 214 -4.54 12.98 -14.91
N ALA A 215 -3.26 13.30 -14.76
CA ALA A 215 -2.25 12.34 -14.38
C ALA A 215 -2.57 11.75 -13.00
N THR A 216 -2.47 10.42 -12.87
CA THR A 216 -2.79 9.74 -11.59
C THR A 216 -1.82 10.13 -10.49
N SER A 217 -0.65 10.69 -10.79
CA SER A 217 0.28 11.19 -9.77
C SER A 217 -0.18 12.47 -9.07
N LEU A 218 -1.23 13.12 -9.58
CA LEU A 218 -1.75 14.39 -9.08
C LEU A 218 -3.10 14.25 -8.37
N THR A 219 -3.97 13.38 -8.89
CA THR A 219 -5.33 13.22 -8.38
C THR A 219 -5.83 11.81 -8.63
N GLY A 220 -6.63 11.30 -7.69
CA GLY A 220 -7.37 10.06 -7.87
C GLY A 220 -8.69 10.28 -8.58
N ASN A 221 -9.20 11.51 -8.58
CA ASN A 221 -10.50 11.81 -9.16
C ASN A 221 -10.43 11.85 -10.68
N TYR A 222 -11.32 11.10 -11.34
CA TYR A 222 -11.48 11.09 -12.79
C TYR A 222 -10.23 10.65 -13.57
N SER A 223 -9.37 9.85 -12.95
CA SER A 223 -7.97 9.67 -13.36
C SER A 223 -7.71 8.46 -14.26
N PHE A 224 -8.73 7.64 -14.51
CA PHE A 224 -8.61 6.46 -15.36
C PHE A 224 -9.89 6.16 -16.14
N LEU A 225 -9.78 5.29 -17.14
CA LEU A 225 -10.89 4.67 -17.87
C LEU A 225 -10.85 3.17 -17.63
N ARG A 226 -12.02 2.55 -17.62
CA ARG A 226 -12.20 1.10 -17.52
C ARG A 226 -13.01 0.61 -18.72
N VAL A 227 -12.37 -0.17 -19.57
CA VAL A 227 -12.94 -0.74 -20.79
C VAL A 227 -13.32 -2.18 -20.52
N LEU A 228 -14.51 -2.57 -20.97
CA LEU A 228 -15.10 -3.89 -20.86
C LEU A 228 -15.32 -4.45 -22.27
N PRO A 229 -14.32 -5.13 -22.87
CA PRO A 229 -14.36 -5.67 -24.24
C PRO A 229 -15.37 -6.81 -24.47
N ASN A 230 -16.62 -6.67 -24.02
CA ASN A 230 -17.70 -7.65 -24.18
C ASN A 230 -18.15 -7.86 -25.63
N TRP A 231 -17.58 -7.13 -26.60
CA TRP A 231 -17.77 -7.34 -28.03
C TRP A 231 -16.83 -8.38 -28.66
N LEU A 232 -15.81 -8.86 -27.93
CA LEU A 232 -14.84 -9.81 -28.47
C LEU A 232 -15.39 -11.23 -28.56
N ASN A 233 -16.16 -11.65 -27.57
CA ASN A 233 -16.84 -12.95 -27.54
C ASN A 233 -18.00 -12.95 -26.53
N ASP A 234 -18.92 -13.88 -26.71
CA ASP A 234 -20.03 -14.11 -25.77
C ASP A 234 -19.53 -14.69 -24.43
N THR A 235 -18.28 -15.15 -24.37
CA THR A 235 -17.62 -15.72 -23.19
C THR A 235 -16.75 -14.70 -22.44
N TYR A 236 -17.01 -13.40 -22.59
CA TYR A 236 -16.21 -12.34 -21.97
C TYR A 236 -16.12 -12.45 -20.43
N ASN A 237 -17.15 -13.00 -19.78
CA ASN A 237 -17.10 -13.28 -18.34
C ASN A 237 -16.45 -14.64 -17.98
N SER A 238 -15.74 -15.27 -18.92
CA SER A 238 -14.91 -16.46 -18.67
C SER A 238 -13.54 -16.08 -18.10
N PRO A 239 -12.77 -17.04 -17.54
CA PRO A 239 -11.43 -16.79 -17.00
C PRO A 239 -10.44 -16.16 -18.00
N ASN A 240 -10.72 -16.23 -19.29
CA ASN A 240 -9.89 -15.66 -20.35
C ASN A 240 -10.26 -14.22 -20.69
N GLY A 241 -11.43 -13.74 -20.27
CA GLY A 241 -11.84 -12.36 -20.48
C GLY A 241 -10.97 -11.38 -19.71
N LYS A 242 -10.77 -10.19 -20.29
CA LYS A 242 -9.92 -9.14 -19.73
C LYS A 242 -10.64 -7.79 -19.75
N ASN A 243 -10.52 -7.05 -18.66
CA ASN A 243 -10.85 -5.62 -18.60
C ASN A 243 -9.57 -4.82 -18.83
N LEU A 244 -9.70 -3.62 -19.38
CA LEU A 244 -8.56 -2.70 -19.53
C LEU A 244 -8.73 -1.51 -18.60
N TYR A 245 -7.66 -1.15 -17.90
CA TYR A 245 -7.52 0.10 -17.16
C TYR A 245 -6.53 0.99 -17.90
N ILE A 246 -6.98 2.20 -18.24
CA ILE A 246 -6.25 3.15 -19.07
C ILE A 246 -6.08 4.44 -18.27
N ALA A 247 -4.84 4.88 -18.06
CA ALA A 247 -4.58 6.10 -17.29
C ALA A 247 -3.37 6.87 -17.80
N PHE A 248 -3.44 8.19 -17.68
CA PHE A 248 -2.30 9.07 -17.97
C PHE A 248 -1.36 9.10 -16.76
N ARG A 249 -0.06 8.90 -17.00
CA ARG A 249 0.98 8.89 -15.97
C ARG A 249 2.03 9.94 -16.28
N VAL A 250 2.47 10.68 -15.26
CA VAL A 250 3.52 11.71 -15.36
C VAL A 250 4.46 11.55 -14.17
N ALA A 251 5.76 11.73 -14.41
CA ALA A 251 6.80 11.62 -13.40
C ALA A 251 6.78 12.80 -12.40
N LYS A 252 5.79 12.80 -11.50
CA LYS A 252 5.57 13.81 -10.45
C LYS A 252 5.16 13.12 -9.15
N ASN A 253 5.40 13.76 -8.01
CA ASN A 253 5.00 13.30 -6.68
C ASN A 253 5.42 11.84 -6.39
N GLY A 254 4.47 10.93 -6.15
CA GLY A 254 4.77 9.52 -5.88
C GLY A 254 5.28 8.77 -7.12
N ASP A 255 5.09 9.33 -8.32
CA ASP A 255 5.63 8.81 -9.59
C ASP A 255 6.92 9.53 -10.01
N GLU A 256 7.59 10.31 -9.15
CA GLU A 256 8.79 11.07 -9.55
C GLU A 256 9.91 10.23 -10.20
N ALA A 257 10.01 8.94 -9.83
CA ALA A 257 10.99 8.00 -10.36
C ALA A 257 10.41 7.09 -11.47
N LEU A 258 9.22 7.42 -11.99
CA LEU A 258 8.60 6.67 -13.08
C LEU A 258 9.46 6.79 -14.35
N GLU A 259 9.86 5.64 -14.89
CA GLU A 259 10.77 5.57 -16.03
C GLU A 259 10.16 6.18 -17.30
N ALA A 260 11.02 6.64 -18.23
CA ALA A 260 10.60 7.27 -19.48
C ALA A 260 9.75 6.35 -20.38
N GLU A 261 9.82 5.04 -20.19
CA GLU A 261 8.92 4.10 -20.85
C GLU A 261 7.45 4.35 -20.48
N PHE A 262 7.17 4.80 -19.26
CA PHE A 262 5.83 4.94 -18.68
C PHE A 262 5.44 6.40 -18.42
N ALA A 263 6.41 7.28 -18.23
CA ALA A 263 6.17 8.67 -17.89
C ALA A 263 5.72 9.51 -19.10
N SER A 264 4.80 10.43 -18.85
CA SER A 264 4.16 11.30 -19.86
C SER A 264 3.43 10.51 -20.94
N LYS A 265 2.86 9.35 -20.57
CA LYS A 265 2.15 8.45 -21.47
C LYS A 265 0.85 7.95 -20.86
N ILE A 266 -0.04 7.49 -21.73
CA ILE A 266 -1.17 6.66 -21.33
C ILE A 266 -0.65 5.25 -21.12
N ASN A 267 -0.77 4.73 -19.91
CA ASN A 267 -0.47 3.34 -19.60
C ASN A 267 -1.75 2.53 -19.67
N VAL A 268 -1.63 1.31 -20.19
CA VAL A 268 -2.73 0.35 -20.27
C VAL A 268 -2.36 -0.93 -19.52
N HIS A 269 -3.24 -1.29 -18.59
CA HIS A 269 -3.16 -2.52 -17.82
C HIS A 269 -4.37 -3.39 -18.12
N GLU A 270 -4.16 -4.68 -18.37
CA GLU A 270 -5.23 -5.67 -18.45
C GLU A 270 -5.42 -6.40 -17.11
N VAL A 271 -6.65 -6.84 -16.84
CA VAL A 271 -7.04 -7.51 -15.60
C VAL A 271 -8.04 -8.62 -15.91
N ASN A 272 -8.01 -9.74 -15.20
CA ASN A 272 -9.02 -10.80 -15.35
C ASN A 272 -10.45 -10.26 -15.13
N ALA A 273 -11.30 -10.34 -16.17
CA ALA A 273 -12.65 -9.77 -16.17
C ALA A 273 -13.58 -10.45 -15.15
N THR A 274 -13.55 -11.78 -15.03
CA THR A 274 -14.38 -12.51 -14.07
C THR A 274 -14.12 -12.06 -12.64
N MET A 275 -12.84 -11.90 -12.29
CA MET A 275 -12.42 -11.51 -10.94
C MET A 275 -12.67 -10.02 -10.69
N ASP A 276 -12.42 -9.17 -11.68
CA ASP A 276 -12.61 -7.72 -11.58
C ASP A 276 -14.09 -7.34 -11.51
N ASN A 277 -14.94 -7.91 -12.37
CA ASN A 277 -16.39 -7.70 -12.35
C ASN A 277 -17.07 -8.36 -11.15
N GLY A 278 -16.46 -9.43 -10.62
CA GLY A 278 -16.96 -10.14 -9.45
C GLY A 278 -16.61 -9.50 -8.12
N TYR A 279 -15.69 -8.53 -8.08
CA TYR A 279 -15.29 -7.84 -6.85
C TYR A 279 -16.46 -6.98 -6.30
N PRO A 280 -16.69 -6.90 -4.97
CA PRO A 280 -15.87 -7.41 -3.86
C PRO A 280 -16.29 -8.79 -3.31
N LYS A 281 -16.89 -9.69 -4.11
CA LYS A 281 -17.28 -11.02 -3.61
C LYS A 281 -16.11 -11.72 -2.91
N ASP A 282 -16.39 -12.36 -1.77
CA ASP A 282 -15.37 -12.91 -0.87
C ASP A 282 -14.35 -13.82 -1.57
N MET A 283 -14.78 -14.61 -2.57
CA MET A 283 -13.90 -15.49 -3.35
C MET A 283 -12.81 -14.76 -4.16
N TYR A 284 -12.99 -13.47 -4.48
CA TYR A 284 -12.06 -12.69 -5.30
C TYR A 284 -11.26 -11.65 -4.51
N LYS A 285 -11.50 -11.56 -3.20
CA LYS A 285 -10.87 -10.57 -2.33
C LYS A 285 -9.37 -10.81 -2.16
N PHE A 286 -8.97 -12.07 -2.08
CA PHE A 286 -7.58 -12.48 -1.82
C PHE A 286 -7.04 -13.43 -2.90
N THR A 287 -7.41 -13.18 -4.14
CA THR A 287 -6.90 -13.93 -5.29
C THR A 287 -6.24 -12.98 -6.27
N ASP A 288 -5.13 -13.43 -6.85
CA ASP A 288 -4.41 -12.65 -7.85
C ASP A 288 -5.25 -12.56 -9.13
N ARG A 289 -5.75 -11.35 -9.44
CA ARG A 289 -6.48 -11.06 -10.68
C ARG A 289 -5.57 -10.81 -11.89
N LYS A 290 -4.25 -11.00 -11.69
CA LYS A 290 -3.17 -10.89 -12.66
C LYS A 290 -3.24 -9.59 -13.46
N ILE A 291 -2.94 -8.49 -12.77
CA ILE A 291 -2.85 -7.17 -13.40
C ILE A 291 -1.61 -7.16 -14.27
N GLN A 292 -1.75 -6.84 -15.55
CA GLN A 292 -0.64 -6.90 -16.49
C GLN A 292 -0.50 -5.62 -17.29
N PHE A 293 0.68 -5.01 -17.28
CA PHE A 293 1.00 -3.92 -18.21
C PHE A 293 1.10 -4.47 -19.63
N ILE A 294 0.35 -3.89 -20.56
CA ILE A 294 0.30 -4.34 -21.96
C ILE A 294 0.79 -3.30 -22.96
N GLY A 295 1.00 -2.06 -22.53
CA GLY A 295 1.61 -1.04 -23.38
C GLY A 295 1.34 0.38 -22.90
N ALA A 296 2.01 1.31 -23.57
CA ALA A 296 1.83 2.72 -23.35
C ALA A 296 1.93 3.51 -24.66
N THR A 297 1.22 4.63 -24.74
CA THR A 297 1.31 5.57 -25.88
C THR A 297 1.54 6.98 -25.40
N GLU A 298 2.40 7.71 -26.10
CA GLU A 298 2.70 9.11 -25.82
C GLU A 298 1.68 10.08 -26.43
N SER A 299 1.86 11.37 -26.14
CA SER A 299 1.06 12.44 -26.72
C SER A 299 1.22 12.50 -28.24
N MET A 300 0.13 12.82 -28.93
CA MET A 300 0.05 12.85 -30.39
C MET A 300 0.41 11.51 -31.06
N SER A 301 0.16 10.40 -30.37
CA SER A 301 0.44 9.05 -30.86
C SER A 301 -0.74 8.10 -30.56
N GLN A 302 -0.65 6.87 -31.06
CA GLN A 302 -1.68 5.85 -30.85
C GLN A 302 -1.07 4.47 -30.62
N MET A 303 -1.78 3.66 -29.87
CA MET A 303 -1.52 2.23 -29.71
C MET A 303 -2.74 1.44 -30.20
N VAL A 304 -2.49 0.49 -31.09
CA VAL A 304 -3.50 -0.46 -31.55
C VAL A 304 -3.43 -1.69 -30.68
N LEU A 305 -4.54 -2.01 -30.01
CA LEU A 305 -4.70 -3.19 -29.20
C LEU A 305 -5.49 -4.23 -29.99
N ASP A 306 -4.81 -4.93 -30.91
CA ASP A 306 -5.47 -5.84 -31.87
C ASP A 306 -6.28 -6.96 -31.22
N ALA A 307 -5.77 -7.54 -30.14
CA ALA A 307 -6.47 -8.55 -29.35
C ALA A 307 -7.82 -8.03 -28.79
N TYR A 308 -7.96 -6.72 -28.68
CA TYR A 308 -9.11 -6.03 -28.11
C TYR A 308 -9.99 -5.31 -29.14
N LYS A 309 -9.57 -5.29 -30.41
CA LYS A 309 -10.19 -4.50 -31.47
C LYS A 309 -10.42 -3.04 -31.06
N LEU A 310 -9.42 -2.44 -30.42
CA LEU A 310 -9.48 -1.12 -29.82
C LEU A 310 -8.22 -0.32 -30.17
N ILE A 311 -8.39 0.96 -30.50
CA ILE A 311 -7.30 1.92 -30.60
C ILE A 311 -7.39 2.86 -29.40
N VAL A 312 -6.25 3.04 -28.73
CA VAL A 312 -6.05 4.02 -27.68
C VAL A 312 -5.18 5.14 -28.25
N TYR A 313 -5.71 6.35 -28.28
CA TYR A 313 -4.98 7.52 -28.76
C TYR A 313 -4.56 8.40 -27.59
N GLY A 314 -3.28 8.77 -27.56
CA GLY A 314 -2.78 9.89 -26.79
C GLY A 314 -2.89 11.15 -27.62
N GLY A 315 -3.86 12.01 -27.28
CA GLY A 315 -4.03 13.31 -27.91
C GLY A 315 -3.06 14.36 -27.34
N ALA A 316 -3.41 15.63 -27.52
CA ALA A 316 -2.65 16.73 -26.95
C ALA A 316 -2.67 16.70 -25.41
N THR A 317 -1.55 17.07 -24.81
CA THR A 317 -1.48 17.37 -23.38
C THR A 317 -1.95 18.80 -23.10
N ILE A 318 -2.73 18.96 -22.06
CA ILE A 318 -3.24 20.20 -21.52
C ILE A 318 -2.50 20.47 -20.23
N ASN A 319 -1.81 21.61 -20.16
CA ASN A 319 -1.07 22.05 -18.97
C ASN A 319 -0.06 21.01 -18.46
N THR A 320 0.51 20.17 -19.33
CA THR A 320 1.44 19.05 -19.04
C THR A 320 0.89 17.88 -18.21
N ASP A 321 -0.26 18.07 -17.56
CA ASP A 321 -0.73 17.22 -16.47
C ASP A 321 -2.09 16.57 -16.74
N THR A 322 -2.75 16.95 -17.83
CA THR A 322 -3.97 16.32 -18.32
C THR A 322 -3.75 15.93 -19.76
N MET A 323 -4.12 14.73 -20.15
CA MET A 323 -4.06 14.29 -21.55
C MET A 323 -5.47 14.11 -22.11
N ARG A 324 -5.70 14.58 -23.33
CA ARG A 324 -6.88 14.17 -24.09
C ARG A 324 -6.66 12.73 -24.55
N VAL A 325 -7.57 11.84 -24.20
CA VAL A 325 -7.51 10.42 -24.54
C VAL A 325 -8.69 10.08 -25.43
N HIS A 326 -8.43 9.44 -26.57
CA HIS A 326 -9.50 8.93 -27.42
C HIS A 326 -9.49 7.40 -27.42
N LEU A 327 -10.67 6.80 -27.41
CA LEU A 327 -10.86 5.37 -27.54
C LEU A 327 -11.75 5.10 -28.75
N CYS A 328 -11.31 4.25 -29.65
CA CYS A 328 -12.11 3.82 -30.80
C CYS A 328 -12.09 2.32 -30.94
N ARG A 329 -13.27 1.71 -30.82
CA ARG A 329 -13.50 0.28 -31.08
C ARG A 329 -13.70 0.08 -32.58
N TYR A 330 -13.16 -0.99 -33.15
CA TYR A 330 -13.40 -1.41 -34.54
C TYR A 330 -13.91 -2.85 -34.62
N VAL A 331 -14.40 -3.27 -35.79
CA VAL A 331 -14.92 -4.63 -36.01
C VAL A 331 -13.91 -5.51 -36.73
N THR A 332 -13.33 -5.02 -37.82
CA THR A 332 -12.48 -5.79 -38.73
C THR A 332 -11.06 -5.25 -38.75
N SER A 333 -10.90 -3.93 -38.85
CA SER A 333 -9.59 -3.30 -39.01
C SER A 333 -9.49 -1.96 -38.28
N PRO A 334 -8.31 -1.62 -37.73
CA PRO A 334 -8.04 -0.30 -37.15
C PRO A 334 -8.37 0.89 -38.07
N VAL A 335 -8.37 0.69 -39.39
CA VAL A 335 -8.67 1.76 -40.38
C VAL A 335 -10.12 2.26 -40.34
N GLU A 336 -11.02 1.54 -39.67
CA GLU A 336 -12.39 1.98 -39.41
C GLU A 336 -12.42 3.19 -38.46
N CYS A 337 -11.38 3.35 -37.64
CA CYS A 337 -11.24 4.46 -36.71
C CYS A 337 -10.54 5.65 -37.38
N PRO A 338 -10.97 6.90 -37.09
CA PRO A 338 -10.35 8.08 -37.68
C PRO A 338 -8.87 8.23 -37.30
N ALA A 339 -8.11 8.90 -38.16
CA ALA A 339 -6.74 9.28 -37.82
C ALA A 339 -6.72 10.31 -36.69
N LEU A 340 -5.72 10.22 -35.79
CA LEU A 340 -5.60 11.11 -34.62
C LEU A 340 -5.68 12.61 -34.96
N ARG A 341 -5.03 13.04 -36.05
CA ARG A 341 -5.09 14.45 -36.51
C ARG A 341 -6.53 14.96 -36.66
N MET A 342 -7.44 14.13 -37.16
CA MET A 342 -8.84 14.53 -37.34
C MET A 342 -9.54 14.68 -35.99
N LEU A 343 -9.23 13.81 -35.03
CA LEU A 343 -9.77 13.86 -33.67
C LEU A 343 -9.31 15.12 -32.93
N GLU A 344 -8.04 15.48 -33.11
CA GLU A 344 -7.45 16.68 -32.52
C GLU A 344 -8.04 17.95 -33.14
N ASP A 345 -8.24 18.00 -34.46
CA ASP A 345 -8.87 19.14 -35.15
C ASP A 345 -10.32 19.36 -34.69
N ILE A 346 -11.07 18.28 -34.44
CA ILE A 346 -12.43 18.33 -33.88
C ILE A 346 -12.38 18.75 -32.40
N GLY A 347 -11.45 18.16 -31.64
CA GLY A 347 -11.27 18.43 -30.21
C GLY A 347 -10.98 19.90 -29.93
N VAL A 348 -10.18 20.56 -30.77
CA VAL A 348 -9.91 22.01 -30.68
C VAL A 348 -11.19 22.84 -30.91
N LYS A 349 -12.08 22.40 -31.81
CA LYS A 349 -13.31 23.14 -32.16
C LYS A 349 -14.44 22.97 -31.15
N ILE A 350 -14.52 21.82 -30.49
CA ILE A 350 -15.61 21.48 -29.57
C ILE A 350 -15.24 21.77 -28.11
N SER A 351 -13.95 21.95 -27.78
CA SER A 351 -13.55 22.34 -26.44
C SER A 351 -14.17 23.70 -26.09
N PRO A 352 -15.06 23.80 -25.07
CA PRO A 352 -15.40 25.11 -24.52
C PRO A 352 -14.10 25.80 -24.08
N PRO A 353 -14.01 27.15 -24.08
CA PRO A 353 -12.85 27.83 -23.54
C PRO A 353 -12.61 27.25 -22.15
N PHE A 354 -11.39 26.74 -21.93
CA PHE A 354 -11.00 26.10 -20.67
C PHE A 354 -11.45 26.99 -19.52
N ILE A 355 -12.55 26.61 -18.86
CA ILE A 355 -12.80 27.09 -17.52
C ILE A 355 -11.73 26.37 -16.74
N THR A 356 -10.63 27.08 -16.44
CA THR A 356 -9.64 26.63 -15.48
C THR A 356 -10.42 26.04 -14.31
N PRO A 357 -10.20 24.76 -13.94
CA PRO A 357 -10.80 24.25 -12.73
C PRO A 357 -10.51 25.29 -11.64
N PRO A 358 -11.52 25.71 -10.86
CA PRO A 358 -11.32 26.73 -9.84
C PRO A 358 -10.06 26.31 -9.08
N PRO A 359 -9.08 27.24 -8.90
CA PRO A 359 -7.78 26.90 -8.35
C PRO A 359 -8.04 25.99 -7.18
N SER A 360 -7.53 24.75 -7.29
CA SER A 360 -7.73 23.69 -6.28
C SER A 360 -7.62 24.41 -4.96
N GLN A 361 -8.74 24.49 -4.22
CA GLN A 361 -8.76 25.28 -3.00
C GLN A 361 -7.60 24.72 -2.20
N ARG A 362 -6.52 25.50 -2.13
CA ARG A 362 -5.41 25.24 -1.23
C ARG A 362 -6.13 24.88 0.06
N PRO A 363 -5.95 23.67 0.63
CA PRO A 363 -6.64 23.32 1.86
C PRO A 363 -6.45 24.53 2.75
N LEU A 364 -7.55 25.20 3.07
CA LEU A 364 -7.53 26.50 3.73
C LEU A 364 -6.51 26.31 4.84
N SER A 365 -5.38 27.04 4.75
CA SER A 365 -4.46 27.09 5.87
C SER A 365 -5.38 27.34 7.06
N PRO A 366 -5.38 26.44 8.07
CA PRO A 366 -6.31 26.57 9.18
C PRO A 366 -6.22 28.01 9.60
N SER A 367 -7.37 28.71 9.58
CA SER A 367 -7.44 30.12 9.93
C SER A 367 -6.56 30.28 11.17
N PRO A 368 -5.65 31.27 11.21
CA PRO A 368 -4.94 31.56 12.45
C PRO A 368 -5.99 31.58 13.55
N PRO A 369 -5.80 30.81 14.64
CA PRO A 369 -6.76 30.80 15.72
C PRO A 369 -7.09 32.26 16.03
N SER A 370 -8.39 32.59 16.04
CA SER A 370 -8.86 33.93 16.34
C SER A 370 -8.02 34.47 17.51
N PRO A 371 -7.49 35.71 17.43
CA PRO A 371 -6.70 36.26 18.52
C PRO A 371 -7.49 36.02 19.80
N LEU A 372 -6.84 35.29 20.72
CA LEU A 372 -7.41 35.03 22.04
C LEU A 372 -7.95 36.36 22.56
N PRO A 373 -9.16 36.38 23.15
CA PRO A 373 -9.66 37.56 23.84
C PRO A 373 -8.53 38.11 24.71
N PRO A 374 -8.33 39.45 24.78
CA PRO A 374 -7.28 40.03 25.59
C PRO A 374 -7.34 39.39 26.97
N SER A 375 -6.21 38.77 27.36
CA SER A 375 -6.11 38.10 28.64
C SER A 375 -6.63 39.06 29.71
N PRO A 376 -7.56 38.61 30.58
CA PRO A 376 -8.00 39.45 31.69
C PRO A 376 -6.75 39.90 32.45
N ILE A 377 -6.69 41.20 32.71
CA ILE A 377 -5.65 41.85 33.51
C ILE A 377 -5.37 40.96 34.71
N PRO A 378 -4.10 40.63 35.02
CA PRO A 378 -3.77 39.80 36.17
C PRO A 378 -4.39 40.45 37.41
N THR A 379 -5.42 39.81 37.96
CA THR A 379 -5.89 40.13 39.29
C THR A 379 -4.74 39.84 40.23
N SER A 380 -4.49 40.80 41.12
CA SER A 380 -3.49 40.76 42.17
C SER A 380 -3.47 39.39 42.85
N PRO A 381 -2.28 38.84 43.17
CA PRO A 381 -2.20 37.55 43.83
C PRO A 381 -3.00 37.58 45.13
N PRO A 382 -3.79 36.54 45.42
CA PRO A 382 -4.52 36.45 46.68
C PRO A 382 -3.53 36.45 47.86
N PRO A 383 -3.91 37.03 49.01
CA PRO A 383 -3.07 37.04 50.19
C PRO A 383 -2.75 35.59 50.60
N PRO A 384 -1.53 35.35 51.13
CA PRO A 384 -1.09 34.01 51.52
C PRO A 384 -2.06 33.37 52.52
N PRO A 385 -2.30 32.05 52.43
CA PRO A 385 -3.18 31.35 53.36
C PRO A 385 -2.66 31.47 54.79
N SER A 386 -3.58 31.72 55.72
CA SER A 386 -3.29 31.70 57.15
C SER A 386 -2.75 30.33 57.58
N PRO A 387 -1.77 30.28 58.51
CA PRO A 387 -1.21 29.03 58.98
C PRO A 387 -2.27 28.15 59.66
N PRO A 388 -2.19 26.81 59.51
CA PRO A 388 -3.17 25.90 60.08
C PRO A 388 -3.13 25.90 61.62
N PRO A 389 -4.28 25.67 62.28
CA PRO A 389 -4.35 25.57 63.73
C PRO A 389 -3.59 24.33 64.25
N PRO A 390 -3.08 24.38 65.50
CA PRO A 390 -2.33 23.27 66.08
C PRO A 390 -3.22 22.02 66.24
N PRO A 391 -2.63 20.82 66.13
CA PRO A 391 -3.38 19.56 66.15
C PRO A 391 -4.00 19.30 67.53
N SER A 392 -5.31 19.03 67.55
CA SER A 392 -6.01 18.57 68.74
C SER A 392 -5.64 17.11 69.05
N PHE A 393 -5.12 16.86 70.24
CA PHE A 393 -4.89 15.52 70.76
C PHE A 393 -6.20 14.71 70.82
N ARG A 394 -6.29 13.64 70.03
CA ARG A 394 -7.33 12.62 70.15
C ARG A 394 -6.83 11.47 71.06
N PRO A 395 -7.66 10.89 71.93
CA PRO A 395 -7.27 9.75 72.76
C PRO A 395 -7.07 8.48 71.93
N PRO A 396 -6.27 7.51 72.42
CA PRO A 396 -5.92 6.31 71.68
C PRO A 396 -7.12 5.38 71.51
N ARG A 397 -7.34 4.92 70.26
CA ARG A 397 -8.29 3.84 69.95
C ARG A 397 -7.65 2.49 70.25
N SER A 398 -8.46 1.62 70.84
CA SER A 398 -8.17 0.24 71.22
C SER A 398 -7.79 -0.65 70.03
N SER A 399 -6.96 -1.64 70.36
CA SER A 399 -6.32 -2.62 69.48
C SER A 399 -7.31 -3.50 68.69
N PRO A 400 -6.98 -3.93 67.45
CA PRO A 400 -7.74 -4.96 66.75
C PRO A 400 -7.48 -6.36 67.34
N PRO A 401 -8.45 -7.30 67.24
CA PRO A 401 -8.25 -8.67 67.71
C PRO A 401 -7.41 -9.50 66.73
N SER A 402 -6.63 -10.42 67.29
CA SER A 402 -5.70 -11.31 66.60
C SER A 402 -6.35 -12.22 65.55
N PRO A 403 -5.64 -12.56 64.46
CA PRO A 403 -6.15 -13.46 63.42
C PRO A 403 -6.23 -14.92 63.92
N ARG A 404 -7.26 -15.62 63.42
CA ARG A 404 -7.61 -17.00 63.73
C ARG A 404 -6.70 -17.98 62.94
N PRO A 405 -6.34 -19.16 63.49
CA PRO A 405 -5.52 -20.15 62.77
C PRO A 405 -6.26 -20.80 61.60
N PRO A 406 -5.54 -21.30 60.57
CA PRO A 406 -6.15 -21.99 59.43
C PRO A 406 -6.70 -23.36 59.82
N ARG A 407 -7.84 -23.71 59.22
CA ARG A 407 -8.50 -25.02 59.34
C ARG A 407 -7.83 -26.03 58.38
N PRO A 408 -7.56 -27.28 58.77
CA PRO A 408 -7.06 -28.30 57.84
C PRO A 408 -8.17 -28.72 56.86
N GLN A 409 -7.83 -28.83 55.57
CA GLN A 409 -8.69 -29.48 54.58
C GLN A 409 -8.42 -30.99 54.50
N PRO A 410 -9.45 -31.84 54.33
CA PRO A 410 -9.29 -33.27 54.11
C PRO A 410 -8.93 -33.57 52.64
N GLY A 411 -8.17 -34.64 52.43
CA GLY A 411 -7.79 -35.12 51.12
C GLY A 411 -8.90 -35.86 50.38
N GLU A 412 -8.81 -35.83 49.05
CA GLU A 412 -9.47 -36.72 48.10
C GLU A 412 -8.54 -36.79 46.87
N LEU A 413 -7.94 -37.96 46.63
CA LEU A 413 -8.39 -39.01 45.70
C LEU A 413 -8.05 -38.73 44.23
N THR A 414 -7.04 -39.51 43.82
CA THR A 414 -6.61 -39.86 42.47
C THR A 414 -7.75 -40.02 41.46
N SER A 415 -7.66 -39.31 40.34
CA SER A 415 -8.23 -39.77 39.07
C SER A 415 -7.28 -39.45 37.90
N THR A 416 -7.23 -40.41 36.99
CA THR A 416 -6.35 -40.58 35.82
C THR A 416 -6.48 -39.49 34.75
N PRO A 417 -5.44 -39.22 33.94
CA PRO A 417 -5.52 -38.23 32.88
C PRO A 417 -6.19 -38.82 31.63
N ASN A 418 -7.28 -38.17 31.19
CA ASN A 418 -7.85 -38.37 29.87
C ASN A 418 -6.94 -37.73 28.82
N HIS A 419 -6.61 -38.53 27.81
CA HIS A 419 -5.95 -38.14 26.58
C HIS A 419 -6.83 -37.12 25.82
N VAL A 420 -6.38 -35.87 25.74
CA VAL A 420 -6.95 -34.89 24.80
C VAL A 420 -6.06 -34.87 23.56
N THR A 421 -6.54 -35.47 22.48
CA THR A 421 -6.00 -35.32 21.14
C THR A 421 -6.29 -33.90 20.65
N HIS A 422 -5.25 -33.08 20.56
CA HIS A 422 -5.29 -31.84 19.78
C HIS A 422 -5.20 -32.18 18.29
N THR A 423 -6.32 -32.06 17.59
CA THR A 423 -6.37 -32.00 16.12
C THR A 423 -5.65 -30.74 15.66
N HIS A 424 -4.49 -30.90 15.05
CA HIS A 424 -3.83 -29.84 14.28
C HIS A 424 -4.63 -29.60 13.00
N THR A 425 -5.34 -28.48 12.94
CA THR A 425 -5.88 -27.97 11.69
C THR A 425 -4.71 -27.38 10.89
N TYR A 426 -4.23 -28.13 9.90
CA TYR A 426 -3.32 -27.62 8.88
C TYR A 426 -4.06 -26.53 8.08
N ILE A 427 -3.76 -25.27 8.35
CA ILE A 427 -4.09 -24.18 7.44
C ILE A 427 -3.03 -24.20 6.36
N HIS A 428 -3.44 -24.48 5.12
CA HIS A 428 -2.59 -24.32 3.93
C HIS A 428 -2.22 -22.84 3.80
N VAL A 429 -1.02 -22.48 4.25
CA VAL A 429 -0.42 -21.18 3.97
C VAL A 429 0.17 -21.24 2.56
N HIS A 430 -0.44 -20.52 1.62
CA HIS A 430 0.18 -20.26 0.33
C HIS A 430 1.38 -19.34 0.57
N THR A 431 2.56 -19.93 0.71
CA THR A 431 3.81 -19.17 0.76
C THR A 431 4.25 -18.95 -0.68
N TYR A 432 4.15 -17.72 -1.18
CA TYR A 432 4.71 -17.36 -2.47
C TYR A 432 6.21 -17.09 -2.27
N ILE A 433 7.03 -18.11 -2.47
CA ILE A 433 8.49 -17.99 -2.49
C ILE A 433 8.95 -18.28 -3.91
N HIS A 434 9.31 -17.23 -4.67
CA HIS A 434 10.09 -17.41 -5.88
C HIS A 434 11.45 -16.71 -5.76
N THR A 435 12.48 -17.50 -6.02
CA THR A 435 13.88 -17.11 -6.04
C THR A 435 14.20 -16.46 -7.38
N SER A 436 14.58 -15.19 -7.38
CA SER A 436 15.15 -14.54 -8.56
C SER A 436 16.59 -15.08 -8.76
N ARG A 437 16.76 -16.08 -9.63
CA ARG A 437 18.09 -16.40 -10.15
C ARG A 437 18.49 -15.30 -11.14
N GLN A 438 19.36 -14.39 -10.70
CA GLN A 438 20.12 -13.56 -11.63
C GLN A 438 20.96 -14.47 -12.53
N ALA A 439 20.66 -14.49 -13.83
CA ALA A 439 21.50 -15.11 -14.84
C ALA A 439 22.74 -14.24 -15.07
N ALA A 440 23.82 -14.52 -14.36
CA ALA A 440 25.15 -14.02 -14.72
C ALA A 440 25.68 -14.86 -15.90
N GLY A 441 25.39 -14.43 -17.13
CA GLY A 441 26.04 -14.94 -18.33
C GLY A 441 27.37 -14.23 -18.56
N ARG A 442 28.49 -14.88 -18.23
CA ARG A 442 29.79 -14.65 -18.88
C ARG A 442 29.91 -15.66 -20.01
N GLY A 443 30.17 -15.16 -21.22
CA GLY A 443 30.49 -15.91 -22.44
C GLY A 443 30.82 -14.91 -23.52
#